data_AF-A0A518FGW0-F1
#
_entry.id   AF-A0A518FGW0-F1
#
_cell.length_a   1.000
_cell.length_b   1.000
_cell.length_c   1.000
_cell.angle_alpha   90.00
_cell.angle_beta   90.00
_cell.angle_gamma   90.00
#
_symmetry.space_group_name_H-M   'P 1'
#
loop_
_entity.id
_entity.type
_entity.pdbx_description
1 polymer ?
#
loop_
_entity_poly.entity_id
_entity_poly.type
_entity_poly.pdbx_seq_one_letter_code
_entity_poly.pdbx_strand_id
1 'polypeptide(L)'
;MSRFALTNKQRKYFGLEPVKKQWDSVELKDMLVYFDGDLIRKVICYEIGKEYGYQEFDYELETDQREKLLPATKRGKPKPLTPSNILDRKPIGFSFICYFGIRGKTLAFQHLYVTHVASDDSFVSLHDHGITDYEQLSDWVDEFIKSCPADHLEKVTGKSTQKKRRVRYQPGDLFEIPFNKSSVGYGKILLDVHRLRKTDFLDHVCPEFPYGGLNGPLLGSGLMVAVFKYAGPRLQPEEIAAQPILYVTLMMHDNIYEGKFPLVGKAPVLPEELDFPEGVSQTSVGKNKVIYHFEKGGICVRLPMTKEEYSDAPKIGCAFGLDPKRILKAIRGDEKVLNQLISDLRCSEQRAEILSRCGLKPEMSYAEMAAQKGGIPPEAFIEASQQL
;
A
#
# COMPACT_ATOMS: atom_id res chain seq x y z
N MET A 1 23.95 -14.56 -31.13
CA MET A 1 22.57 -15.02 -30.85
C MET A 1 21.79 -13.82 -30.35
N SER A 2 20.63 -13.51 -30.92
CA SER A 2 19.78 -12.42 -30.41
C SER A 2 19.20 -12.81 -29.04
N ARG A 3 19.29 -11.93 -28.04
CA ARG A 3 18.60 -12.14 -26.76
C ARG A 3 17.09 -12.18 -26.98
N PHE A 4 16.38 -12.96 -26.17
CA PHE A 4 14.92 -13.05 -26.22
C PHE A 4 14.29 -11.65 -26.06
N ALA A 5 13.30 -11.31 -26.86
CA ALA A 5 12.52 -10.09 -26.67
C ALA A 5 11.12 -10.29 -27.25
N LEU A 6 10.11 -9.69 -26.61
CA LEU A 6 8.76 -9.68 -27.14
C LEU A 6 8.74 -9.01 -28.52
N THR A 7 7.91 -9.53 -29.42
CA THR A 7 7.66 -8.88 -30.71
C THR A 7 6.76 -7.66 -30.52
N ASN A 8 6.79 -6.72 -31.48
CA ASN A 8 5.87 -5.59 -31.47
C ASN A 8 4.39 -5.99 -31.51
N LYS A 9 4.07 -7.17 -32.04
CA LYS A 9 2.71 -7.72 -31.98
C LYS A 9 2.36 -8.16 -30.55
N GLN A 10 3.25 -8.90 -29.89
CA GLN A 10 3.06 -9.36 -28.50
C GLN A 10 3.00 -8.18 -27.51
N ARG A 11 3.87 -7.18 -27.63
CA ARG A 11 3.88 -5.97 -26.78
C ARG A 11 2.51 -5.31 -26.63
N LYS A 12 1.76 -5.21 -27.73
CA LYS A 12 0.42 -4.59 -27.74
C LYS A 12 -0.57 -5.31 -26.82
N TYR A 13 -0.48 -6.63 -26.68
CA TYR A 13 -1.36 -7.41 -25.80
C TYR A 13 -1.06 -7.19 -24.32
N PHE A 14 0.13 -6.66 -23.99
CA PHE A 14 0.54 -6.35 -22.63
C PHE A 14 0.58 -4.84 -22.35
N GLY A 15 0.13 -4.02 -23.31
CA GLY A 15 0.10 -2.56 -23.16
C GLY A 15 1.46 -1.88 -23.24
N LEU A 16 2.49 -2.60 -23.68
CA LEU A 16 3.85 -2.08 -23.88
C LEU A 16 3.96 -1.35 -25.22
N GLU A 17 4.71 -0.25 -25.25
CA GLU A 17 4.95 0.52 -26.48
C GLU A 17 5.78 -0.30 -27.46
N PRO A 18 5.37 -0.43 -28.74
CA PRO A 18 6.17 -1.08 -29.77
C PRO A 18 7.52 -0.38 -29.99
N VAL A 19 8.59 -1.16 -30.19
CA VAL A 19 9.90 -0.63 -30.59
C VAL A 19 9.81 -0.08 -32.01
N LYS A 20 10.04 1.22 -32.18
CA LYS A 20 9.95 1.89 -33.48
C LYS A 20 11.25 1.69 -34.27
N LYS A 21 11.15 1.73 -35.61
CA LYS A 21 12.29 1.44 -36.50
C LYS A 21 13.43 2.44 -36.35
N GLN A 22 13.13 3.69 -36.02
CA GLN A 22 14.14 4.73 -35.82
C GLN A 22 14.85 4.63 -34.46
N TRP A 23 14.35 3.79 -33.55
CA TRP A 23 15.01 3.59 -32.27
C TRP A 23 16.21 2.68 -32.43
N ASP A 24 17.35 3.11 -31.91
CA ASP A 24 18.53 2.28 -31.82
C ASP A 24 18.66 1.69 -30.41
N SER A 25 19.41 0.60 -30.28
CA SER A 25 19.55 -0.12 -29.01
C SER A 25 21.01 -0.20 -28.56
N VAL A 26 21.25 0.05 -27.28
CA VAL A 26 22.56 -0.10 -26.64
C VAL A 26 22.45 -1.16 -25.55
N GLU A 27 23.44 -2.04 -25.49
CA GLU A 27 23.55 -3.03 -24.42
C GLU A 27 24.33 -2.45 -23.24
N LEU A 28 23.73 -2.45 -22.05
CA LEU A 28 24.34 -2.01 -20.80
C LEU A 28 24.32 -3.16 -19.79
N LYS A 29 25.37 -3.98 -19.77
CA LYS A 29 25.43 -5.23 -18.99
C LYS A 29 24.26 -6.17 -19.38
N ASP A 30 23.43 -6.56 -18.42
CA ASP A 30 22.29 -7.49 -18.59
C ASP A 30 21.00 -6.77 -18.99
N MET A 31 21.13 -5.61 -19.64
CA MET A 31 20.03 -4.75 -20.05
C MET A 31 20.20 -4.31 -21.51
N LEU A 32 19.08 -4.28 -22.24
CA LEU A 32 18.97 -3.65 -23.56
C LEU A 32 18.17 -2.36 -23.43
N VAL A 33 18.76 -1.24 -23.84
CA VAL A 33 18.17 0.10 -23.73
C VAL A 33 17.91 0.66 -25.12
N TYR A 34 16.67 1.02 -25.41
CA TYR A 34 16.26 1.61 -26.68
C TYR A 34 16.18 3.14 -26.57
N PHE A 35 16.81 3.81 -27.53
CA PHE A 35 16.90 5.27 -27.62
C PHE A 35 16.14 5.82 -28.82
N ASP A 36 15.54 6.99 -28.66
CA ASP A 36 15.05 7.86 -29.73
C ASP A 36 15.81 9.19 -29.62
N GLY A 37 16.91 9.33 -30.36
CA GLY A 37 17.88 10.41 -30.10
C GLY A 37 18.47 10.27 -28.69
N ASP A 38 18.36 11.29 -27.85
CA ASP A 38 18.87 11.27 -26.46
C ASP A 38 17.82 10.82 -25.42
N LEU A 39 16.68 10.29 -25.87
CA LEU A 39 15.59 9.86 -25.00
C LEU A 39 15.56 8.32 -24.88
N ILE A 40 15.65 7.79 -23.66
CA ILE A 40 15.39 6.37 -23.42
C ILE A 40 13.88 6.14 -23.48
N ARG A 41 13.46 5.24 -24.37
CA ARG A 41 12.06 4.91 -24.61
C ARG A 41 11.63 3.58 -24.00
N LYS A 42 12.57 2.63 -23.94
CA LYS A 42 12.29 1.27 -23.49
C LYS A 42 13.53 0.63 -22.93
N VAL A 43 13.32 -0.22 -21.94
CA VAL A 43 14.37 -1.00 -21.30
C VAL A 43 13.90 -2.45 -21.17
N ILE A 44 14.76 -3.39 -21.56
CA ILE A 44 14.58 -4.83 -21.32
C ILE A 44 15.70 -5.30 -20.39
N CYS A 45 15.35 -5.94 -19.28
CA CYS A 45 16.29 -6.50 -18.31
C CYS A 45 16.16 -8.03 -18.27
N TYR A 46 17.29 -8.70 -18.16
CA TYR A 46 17.36 -10.16 -18.07
C TYR A 46 17.82 -10.66 -16.70
N GLU A 47 18.49 -9.79 -15.94
CA GLU A 47 18.99 -10.07 -14.60
C GLU A 47 18.93 -8.79 -13.75
N ILE A 48 18.40 -8.91 -12.52
CA ILE A 48 18.46 -7.86 -11.50
C ILE A 48 18.98 -8.49 -10.21
N GLY A 49 20.21 -8.14 -9.84
CA GLY A 49 20.85 -8.72 -8.65
C GLY A 49 21.08 -10.23 -8.79
N LYS A 50 20.30 -11.06 -8.09
CA LYS A 50 20.36 -12.53 -8.17
C LYS A 50 19.13 -13.16 -8.85
N GLU A 51 18.17 -12.32 -9.22
CA GLU A 51 16.93 -12.72 -9.88
C GLU A 51 17.17 -12.73 -11.39
N TYR A 52 16.79 -13.84 -12.04
CA TYR A 52 16.90 -13.99 -13.48
C TYR A 52 15.52 -14.18 -14.10
N GLY A 53 15.30 -13.62 -15.28
CA GLY A 53 13.99 -13.63 -15.93
C GLY A 53 13.91 -12.64 -17.08
N TYR A 54 12.71 -12.16 -17.37
CA TYR A 54 12.45 -11.16 -18.40
C TYR A 54 11.66 -10.00 -17.80
N GLN A 55 12.18 -8.78 -17.94
CA GLN A 55 11.47 -7.58 -17.53
C GLN A 55 11.52 -6.55 -18.63
N GLU A 56 10.38 -5.94 -18.95
CA GLU A 56 10.28 -4.91 -19.97
C GLU A 56 9.49 -3.72 -19.44
N PHE A 57 10.09 -2.54 -19.63
CA PHE A 57 9.60 -1.27 -19.10
C PHE A 57 9.62 -0.20 -20.18
N ASP A 58 8.58 0.62 -20.21
CA ASP A 58 8.53 1.83 -21.01
C ASP A 58 8.99 3.05 -20.21
N TYR A 59 9.68 3.96 -20.87
CA TYR A 59 10.29 5.14 -20.26
C TYR A 59 10.18 6.37 -21.18
N GLU A 60 10.29 7.54 -20.57
CA GLU A 60 10.62 8.80 -21.24
C GLU A 60 11.70 9.49 -20.40
N LEU A 61 12.95 9.01 -20.52
CA LEU A 61 14.06 9.54 -19.74
C LEU A 61 15.07 10.24 -20.63
N GLU A 62 15.23 11.54 -20.41
CA GLU A 62 16.21 12.35 -21.13
C GLU A 62 17.63 12.04 -20.66
N THR A 63 18.56 12.05 -21.60
CA THR A 63 19.99 11.89 -21.35
C THR A 63 20.77 13.08 -21.89
N ASP A 64 21.94 13.30 -21.32
CA ASP A 64 22.97 14.18 -21.86
C ASP A 64 23.94 13.30 -22.64
N GLN A 65 23.83 13.34 -23.97
CA GLN A 65 24.67 12.60 -24.91
C GLN A 65 24.75 11.09 -24.62
N ARG A 66 23.69 10.51 -24.04
CA ARG A 66 23.62 9.09 -23.61
C ARG A 66 24.70 8.65 -22.62
N GLU A 67 25.39 9.59 -21.97
CA GLU A 67 26.38 9.28 -20.92
C GLU A 67 25.79 9.50 -19.52
N LYS A 68 24.88 10.46 -19.39
CA LYS A 68 24.25 10.82 -18.12
C LYS A 68 22.75 10.87 -18.25
N LEU A 69 22.08 10.36 -17.25
CA LEU A 69 20.64 10.50 -17.06
C LEU A 69 20.35 11.89 -16.48
N LEU A 70 19.50 12.66 -17.16
CA LEU A 70 19.09 13.96 -16.67
C LEU A 70 18.12 13.81 -15.47
N PRO A 71 18.08 14.81 -14.57
CA PRO A 71 17.19 14.78 -13.42
C PRO A 71 15.73 15.02 -13.84
N ALA A 72 14.80 14.26 -13.27
CA ALA A 72 13.36 14.45 -13.50
C ALA A 72 12.81 15.80 -12.98
N THR A 73 13.58 16.54 -12.18
CA THR A 73 13.19 17.86 -11.66
C THR A 73 14.33 18.86 -11.82
N LYS A 74 13.99 20.15 -11.92
CA LYS A 74 14.96 21.26 -12.07
C LYS A 74 16.00 21.35 -10.94
N ARG A 75 15.73 20.73 -9.77
CA ARG A 75 16.63 20.75 -8.60
C ARG A 75 17.55 19.53 -8.52
N GLY A 76 17.32 18.49 -9.33
CA GLY A 76 18.13 17.28 -9.30
C GLY A 76 19.49 17.49 -10.00
N LYS A 77 20.44 16.60 -9.71
CA LYS A 77 21.72 16.54 -10.43
C LYS A 77 21.67 15.42 -11.47
N PRO A 78 22.31 15.57 -12.64
CA PRO A 78 22.52 14.47 -13.57
C PRO A 78 23.24 13.31 -12.89
N LYS A 79 22.89 12.08 -13.26
CA LYS A 79 23.52 10.86 -12.76
C LYS A 79 24.17 10.09 -13.91
N PRO A 80 25.25 9.32 -13.68
CA PRO A 80 25.81 8.45 -14.72
C PRO A 80 24.76 7.48 -15.27
N LEU A 81 24.81 7.20 -16.58
CA LEU A 81 23.90 6.23 -17.18
C LEU A 81 24.31 4.80 -16.81
N THR A 82 23.69 4.26 -15.76
CA THR A 82 23.90 2.89 -15.28
C THR A 82 22.57 2.17 -15.13
N PRO A 83 22.55 0.82 -15.20
CA PRO A 83 21.31 0.06 -14.99
C PRO A 83 20.57 0.45 -13.71
N SER A 84 21.28 0.60 -12.59
CA SER A 84 20.68 1.01 -11.32
C SER A 84 20.05 2.40 -11.38
N ASN A 85 20.72 3.38 -11.99
CA ASN A 85 20.18 4.74 -12.10
C ASN A 85 18.96 4.83 -13.03
N ILE A 86 18.88 3.97 -14.05
CA ILE A 86 17.72 3.85 -14.93
C ILE A 86 16.55 3.22 -14.17
N LEU A 87 16.78 2.07 -13.51
CA LEU A 87 15.75 1.32 -12.79
C LEU A 87 15.25 2.02 -11.51
N ASP A 88 16.03 2.95 -10.94
CA ASP A 88 15.58 3.88 -9.90
C ASP A 88 14.48 4.84 -10.40
N ARG A 89 14.32 5.01 -11.72
CA ARG A 89 13.25 5.82 -12.29
C ARG A 89 11.98 5.00 -12.38
N LYS A 90 10.85 5.63 -12.05
CA LYS A 90 9.55 5.00 -12.22
C LYS A 90 9.23 4.88 -13.72
N PRO A 91 8.92 3.68 -14.24
CA PRO A 91 8.50 3.51 -15.64
C PRO A 91 7.13 4.15 -15.90
N ILE A 92 6.73 4.16 -17.17
CA ILE A 92 5.43 4.65 -17.63
C ILE A 92 4.61 3.51 -18.25
N GLY A 93 3.29 3.72 -18.38
CA GLY A 93 2.41 2.75 -19.02
C GLY A 93 2.37 1.43 -18.26
N PHE A 94 2.73 0.34 -18.94
CA PHE A 94 2.76 -1.01 -18.38
C PHE A 94 4.18 -1.48 -18.10
N SER A 95 4.31 -2.36 -17.11
CA SER A 95 5.50 -3.18 -16.90
C SER A 95 5.15 -4.64 -17.13
N PHE A 96 6.00 -5.38 -17.84
CA PHE A 96 5.94 -6.84 -17.93
C PHE A 96 7.13 -7.40 -17.15
N ILE A 97 6.87 -8.25 -16.18
CA ILE A 97 7.90 -8.85 -15.33
C ILE A 97 7.61 -10.35 -15.22
N CYS A 98 8.55 -11.19 -15.61
CA CYS A 98 8.52 -12.63 -15.41
C CYS A 98 9.83 -13.08 -14.77
N TYR A 99 9.74 -13.63 -13.56
CA TYR A 99 10.86 -14.21 -12.84
C TYR A 99 10.88 -15.72 -13.01
N PHE A 100 12.01 -16.27 -13.43
CA PHE A 100 12.20 -17.72 -13.54
C PHE A 100 12.69 -18.33 -12.21
N GLY A 101 13.30 -17.50 -11.35
CA GLY A 101 13.75 -17.84 -10.01
C GLY A 101 14.98 -17.04 -9.57
N ILE A 102 15.63 -17.52 -8.49
CA ILE A 102 16.90 -16.99 -7.98
C ILE A 102 18.01 -18.00 -8.28
N ARG A 103 19.13 -17.55 -8.87
CA ARG A 103 20.27 -18.45 -9.14
C ARG A 103 20.78 -19.08 -7.83
N GLY A 104 20.84 -20.41 -7.81
CA GLY A 104 21.36 -21.19 -6.67
C GLY A 104 20.36 -21.48 -5.55
N LYS A 105 19.05 -21.21 -5.75
CA LYS A 105 17.98 -21.60 -4.82
C LYS A 105 16.85 -22.32 -5.56
N THR A 106 16.10 -23.15 -4.84
CA THR A 106 14.90 -23.84 -5.38
C THR A 106 13.79 -22.84 -5.75
N LEU A 107 12.99 -23.21 -6.74
CA LEU A 107 11.98 -22.48 -7.56
C LEU A 107 10.94 -21.57 -6.86
N ALA A 108 11.02 -21.30 -5.56
CA ALA A 108 9.97 -20.63 -4.76
C ALA A 108 9.76 -19.12 -5.02
N PHE A 109 10.24 -18.58 -6.14
CA PHE A 109 10.16 -17.16 -6.50
C PHE A 109 9.81 -16.95 -7.98
N GLN A 110 8.84 -17.73 -8.48
CA GLN A 110 8.32 -17.58 -9.84
C GLN A 110 7.09 -16.67 -9.84
N HIS A 111 7.24 -15.50 -10.45
CA HIS A 111 6.15 -14.55 -10.58
C HIS A 111 6.09 -13.95 -11.98
N LEU A 112 4.89 -13.87 -12.53
CA LEU A 112 4.61 -13.17 -13.78
C LEU A 112 3.56 -12.09 -13.53
N TYR A 113 3.96 -10.83 -13.70
CA TYR A 113 3.10 -9.67 -13.53
C TYR A 113 3.07 -8.82 -14.80
N VAL A 114 1.87 -8.40 -15.16
CA VAL A 114 1.65 -7.29 -16.10
C VAL A 114 0.87 -6.23 -15.37
N THR A 115 1.51 -5.12 -15.03
CA THR A 115 0.94 -4.10 -14.14
C THR A 115 0.97 -2.74 -14.81
N HIS A 116 -0.14 -2.01 -14.72
CA HIS A 116 -0.19 -0.62 -15.14
C HIS A 116 0.42 0.28 -14.06
N VAL A 117 1.55 0.92 -14.39
CA VAL A 117 2.46 1.58 -13.43
C VAL A 117 1.82 2.78 -12.72
N ALA A 118 0.88 3.47 -13.36
CA ALA A 118 0.24 4.65 -12.79
C ALA A 118 -0.89 4.33 -11.79
N SER A 119 -1.64 3.24 -12.03
CA SER A 119 -2.77 2.81 -11.18
C SER A 119 -2.44 1.63 -10.25
N ASP A 120 -1.31 0.96 -10.48
CA ASP A 120 -0.91 -0.27 -9.79
C ASP A 120 -1.91 -1.42 -9.99
N ASP A 121 -2.60 -1.42 -11.12
CA ASP A 121 -3.54 -2.49 -11.48
C ASP A 121 -2.80 -3.61 -12.22
N SER A 122 -2.82 -4.82 -11.67
CA SER A 122 -2.34 -6.01 -12.36
C SER A 122 -3.39 -6.56 -13.34
N PHE A 123 -3.02 -6.71 -14.60
CA PHE A 123 -3.78 -7.41 -15.64
C PHE A 123 -3.46 -8.90 -15.69
N VAL A 124 -2.22 -9.23 -15.41
CA VAL A 124 -1.76 -10.61 -15.24
C VAL A 124 -1.02 -10.65 -13.91
N SER A 125 -1.34 -11.67 -13.10
CA SER A 125 -0.67 -11.93 -11.82
C SER A 125 -0.67 -13.43 -11.60
N LEU A 126 0.46 -14.07 -11.90
CA LEU A 126 0.67 -15.51 -11.72
C LEU A 126 1.80 -15.72 -10.72
N HIS A 127 1.60 -16.67 -9.81
CA HIS A 127 2.60 -17.15 -8.85
C HIS A 127 2.84 -18.63 -9.12
N ASP A 128 4.08 -19.09 -8.93
CA ASP A 128 4.48 -20.50 -9.09
C ASP A 128 4.08 -21.08 -10.46
N HIS A 129 4.22 -20.26 -11.51
CA HIS A 129 3.70 -20.53 -12.85
C HIS A 129 4.45 -21.61 -13.63
N GLY A 130 5.59 -22.10 -13.14
CA GLY A 130 6.37 -23.17 -13.76
C GLY A 130 7.21 -22.77 -14.97
N ILE A 131 7.22 -21.48 -15.34
CA ILE A 131 8.03 -20.97 -16.47
C ILE A 131 9.46 -20.75 -15.95
N THR A 132 10.40 -21.52 -16.48
CA THR A 132 11.80 -21.55 -16.03
C THR A 132 12.80 -20.98 -17.03
N ASP A 133 12.36 -20.73 -18.26
CA ASP A 133 13.21 -20.26 -19.36
C ASP A 133 12.41 -19.44 -20.39
N TYR A 134 13.14 -18.91 -21.38
CA TYR A 134 12.58 -18.03 -22.41
C TYR A 134 11.73 -18.75 -23.47
N GLU A 135 11.96 -20.05 -23.70
CA GLU A 135 11.16 -20.82 -24.66
C GLU A 135 9.76 -21.04 -24.08
N GLN A 136 9.69 -21.50 -22.84
CA GLN A 136 8.44 -21.62 -22.09
C GLN A 136 7.72 -20.27 -21.94
N LEU A 137 8.46 -19.17 -21.73
CA LEU A 137 7.86 -17.83 -21.69
C LEU A 137 7.26 -17.46 -23.06
N SER A 138 7.94 -17.79 -24.16
CA SER A 138 7.44 -17.54 -25.51
C SER A 138 6.14 -18.29 -25.77
N ASP A 139 6.11 -19.59 -25.43
CA ASP A 139 4.92 -20.43 -25.59
C ASP A 139 3.75 -19.90 -24.76
N TRP A 140 4.00 -19.56 -23.50
CA TRP A 140 2.99 -18.96 -22.62
C TRP A 140 2.45 -17.65 -23.18
N VAL A 141 3.30 -16.77 -23.72
CA VAL A 141 2.87 -15.50 -24.33
C VAL A 141 1.94 -15.76 -25.52
N ASP A 142 2.29 -16.72 -26.38
CA ASP A 142 1.48 -17.03 -27.56
C ASP A 142 0.15 -17.70 -27.18
N GLU A 143 0.12 -18.54 -26.15
CA GLU A 143 -1.11 -19.11 -25.58
C GLU A 143 -1.99 -18.04 -24.92
N PHE A 144 -1.40 -17.13 -24.15
CA PHE A 144 -2.11 -16.01 -23.54
C PHE A 144 -2.78 -15.16 -24.63
N ILE A 145 -2.05 -14.80 -25.70
CA ILE A 145 -2.59 -14.01 -26.81
C ILE A 145 -3.74 -14.74 -27.51
N LYS A 146 -3.64 -16.05 -27.73
CA LYS A 146 -4.70 -16.85 -28.35
C LYS A 146 -5.96 -16.97 -27.47
N SER A 147 -5.80 -16.97 -26.15
CA SER A 147 -6.89 -17.08 -25.19
C SER A 147 -7.55 -15.74 -24.84
N CYS A 148 -6.96 -14.61 -25.26
CA CYS A 148 -7.51 -13.28 -25.03
C CYS A 148 -8.89 -13.11 -25.72
N PRO A 149 -9.89 -12.52 -25.03
CA PRO A 149 -11.16 -12.18 -25.66
C PRO A 149 -10.99 -11.08 -26.72
N ALA A 150 -11.98 -10.96 -27.61
CA ALA A 150 -11.96 -9.99 -28.71
C ALA A 150 -11.80 -8.53 -28.26
N ASP A 151 -12.28 -8.19 -27.05
CA ASP A 151 -12.22 -6.85 -26.46
C ASP A 151 -10.93 -6.58 -25.65
N HIS A 152 -9.98 -7.53 -25.60
CA HIS A 152 -8.77 -7.43 -24.79
C HIS A 152 -7.92 -6.22 -25.14
N LEU A 153 -7.64 -6.01 -26.43
CA LEU A 153 -6.80 -4.91 -26.89
C LEU A 153 -7.43 -3.54 -26.60
N GLU A 154 -8.76 -3.44 -26.65
CA GLU A 154 -9.49 -2.23 -26.28
C GLU A 154 -9.31 -1.94 -24.78
N LYS A 155 -9.48 -2.95 -23.92
CA LYS A 155 -9.28 -2.82 -22.46
C LYS A 155 -7.87 -2.38 -22.11
N VAL A 156 -6.86 -2.98 -22.74
CA VAL A 156 -5.45 -2.64 -22.51
C VAL A 156 -5.17 -1.20 -22.95
N THR A 157 -5.66 -0.80 -24.13
CA THR A 157 -5.48 0.57 -24.66
C THR A 157 -6.21 1.61 -23.81
N GLY A 158 -7.42 1.29 -23.32
CA GLY A 158 -8.16 2.15 -22.41
C GLY A 158 -7.39 2.45 -21.13
N LYS A 159 -6.68 1.45 -20.57
CA LYS A 159 -5.88 1.63 -19.36
C LYS A 159 -4.54 2.33 -19.61
N SER A 160 -3.87 2.12 -20.75
CA SER A 160 -2.56 2.74 -21.03
C SER A 160 -2.59 4.28 -21.03
N THR A 161 -3.76 4.88 -21.31
CA THR A 161 -3.96 6.34 -21.31
C THR A 161 -4.33 6.91 -19.94
N GLN A 162 -4.54 6.06 -18.93
CA GLN A 162 -5.02 6.48 -17.63
C GLN A 162 -3.91 7.21 -16.84
N LYS A 163 -4.12 8.49 -16.57
CA LYS A 163 -3.22 9.29 -15.75
C LYS A 163 -3.37 8.93 -14.27
N LYS A 164 -2.26 9.04 -13.52
CA LYS A 164 -2.30 8.90 -12.06
C LYS A 164 -3.23 9.97 -11.49
N ARG A 165 -4.31 9.54 -10.83
CA ARG A 165 -5.20 10.43 -10.08
C ARG A 165 -4.57 10.64 -8.70
N ARG A 166 -4.49 11.90 -8.27
CA ARG A 166 -4.10 12.28 -6.91
C ARG A 166 -5.28 13.01 -6.28
N VAL A 167 -5.95 12.34 -5.35
CA VAL A 167 -7.09 12.88 -4.63
C VAL A 167 -6.57 13.60 -3.39
N ARG A 168 -6.98 14.86 -3.22
CA ARG A 168 -6.81 15.56 -1.94
C ARG A 168 -7.91 15.08 -1.01
N TYR A 169 -7.53 14.78 0.22
CA TYR A 169 -8.43 14.31 1.25
C TYR A 169 -8.13 15.04 2.57
N GLN A 170 -9.07 14.97 3.49
CA GLN A 170 -9.00 15.51 4.84
C GLN A 170 -9.86 14.67 5.81
N PRO A 171 -9.61 14.76 7.12
CA PRO A 171 -10.54 14.27 8.14
C PRO A 171 -11.98 14.72 7.88
N GLY A 172 -12.93 13.82 8.12
CA GLY A 172 -14.35 13.99 7.85
C GLY A 172 -14.79 13.64 6.42
N ASP A 173 -13.86 13.46 5.48
CA ASP A 173 -14.23 12.99 4.13
C ASP A 173 -14.80 11.57 4.19
N LEU A 174 -15.95 11.38 3.52
CA LEU A 174 -16.60 10.10 3.30
C LEU A 174 -16.11 9.50 1.98
N PHE A 175 -15.81 8.20 1.98
CA PHE A 175 -15.35 7.48 0.80
C PHE A 175 -16.17 6.22 0.52
N GLU A 176 -16.33 5.89 -0.76
CA GLU A 176 -17.04 4.70 -1.24
C GLU A 176 -16.08 3.53 -1.44
N ILE A 177 -16.47 2.35 -0.95
CA ILE A 177 -15.75 1.09 -1.12
C ILE A 177 -16.53 0.25 -2.14
N PRO A 178 -16.07 0.11 -3.39
CA PRO A 178 -16.80 -0.63 -4.41
C PRO A 178 -16.72 -2.14 -4.15
N PHE A 179 -17.87 -2.80 -4.01
CA PHE A 179 -17.94 -4.27 -3.94
C PHE A 179 -18.24 -4.88 -5.31
N ASN A 180 -19.19 -4.30 -6.04
CA ASN A 180 -19.53 -4.68 -7.42
C ASN A 180 -20.27 -3.52 -8.12
N LYS A 181 -20.83 -3.76 -9.32
CA LYS A 181 -21.49 -2.74 -10.14
C LYS A 181 -22.71 -2.08 -9.46
N SER A 182 -23.40 -2.79 -8.58
CA SER A 182 -24.66 -2.34 -7.96
C SER A 182 -24.61 -2.25 -6.42
N SER A 183 -23.47 -2.59 -5.81
CA SER A 183 -23.31 -2.61 -4.36
C SER A 183 -21.98 -2.00 -3.93
N VAL A 184 -22.07 -1.14 -2.92
CA VAL A 184 -20.96 -0.40 -2.33
C VAL A 184 -21.05 -0.46 -0.81
N GLY A 185 -19.91 -0.23 -0.16
CA GLY A 185 -19.83 0.12 1.25
C GLY A 185 -19.22 1.51 1.42
N TYR A 186 -19.05 1.93 2.67
CA TYR A 186 -18.56 3.28 2.98
C TYR A 186 -17.56 3.28 4.11
N GLY A 187 -16.71 4.29 4.13
CA GLY A 187 -15.92 4.66 5.29
C GLY A 187 -15.75 6.17 5.43
N LYS A 188 -15.18 6.57 6.56
CA LYS A 188 -14.88 7.97 6.89
C LYS A 188 -13.43 8.10 7.33
N ILE A 189 -12.75 9.12 6.84
CA ILE A 189 -11.41 9.47 7.33
C ILE A 189 -11.56 10.16 8.68
N LEU A 190 -11.00 9.56 9.73
CA LEU A 190 -11.05 10.12 11.08
C LEU A 190 -9.85 11.02 11.33
N LEU A 191 -8.64 10.57 11.00
CA LEU A 191 -7.39 11.32 11.24
C LEU A 191 -6.38 11.09 10.10
N ASP A 192 -5.64 12.14 9.72
CA ASP A 192 -4.41 12.03 8.94
C ASP A 192 -3.23 11.86 9.91
N VAL A 193 -3.02 10.62 10.36
CA VAL A 193 -1.99 10.26 11.33
C VAL A 193 -0.60 10.61 10.82
N HIS A 194 -0.37 10.52 9.51
CA HIS A 194 0.90 10.93 8.92
C HIS A 194 1.21 12.41 9.09
N ARG A 195 0.23 13.29 8.87
CA ARG A 195 0.44 14.72 9.10
C ARG A 195 0.58 15.06 10.58
N LEU A 196 -0.21 14.43 11.45
CA LEU A 196 -0.10 14.63 12.91
C LEU A 196 1.30 14.29 13.41
N ARG A 197 1.89 13.17 12.97
CA ARG A 197 3.27 12.77 13.34
C ARG A 197 4.38 13.72 12.87
N LYS A 198 4.08 14.65 11.97
CA LYS A 198 5.04 15.68 11.52
C LYS A 198 4.99 16.96 12.35
N THR A 199 4.08 17.01 13.31
CA THR A 199 3.99 18.06 14.33
C THR A 199 4.55 17.56 15.65
N ASP A 200 4.63 18.45 16.65
CA ASP A 200 5.00 18.15 18.03
C ASP A 200 3.83 17.57 18.87
N PHE A 201 2.64 17.41 18.27
CA PHE A 201 1.41 17.01 18.96
C PHE A 201 1.53 15.71 19.76
N LEU A 202 2.34 14.74 19.28
CA LEU A 202 2.51 13.44 19.92
C LEU A 202 3.75 13.34 20.82
N ASP A 203 4.61 14.36 20.83
CA ASP A 203 5.93 14.32 21.49
C ASP A 203 5.84 14.07 23.00
N HIS A 204 4.69 14.39 23.60
CA HIS A 204 4.45 14.26 25.04
C HIS A 204 3.78 12.93 25.45
N VAL A 205 3.38 12.07 24.49
CA VAL A 205 2.63 10.84 24.80
C VAL A 205 3.49 9.81 25.53
N CYS A 206 4.73 9.61 25.07
CA CYS A 206 5.72 8.80 25.77
C CYS A 206 7.11 9.32 25.38
N PRO A 207 7.90 9.88 26.32
CA PRO A 207 9.22 10.42 26.01
C PRO A 207 10.16 9.40 25.37
N GLU A 208 10.01 8.12 25.71
CA GLU A 208 10.78 7.02 25.15
C GLU A 208 10.21 6.50 23.81
N PHE A 209 8.98 6.88 23.45
CA PHE A 209 8.29 6.47 22.23
C PHE A 209 7.16 7.46 21.82
N PRO A 210 7.49 8.58 21.14
CA PRO A 210 6.63 9.78 21.05
C PRO A 210 5.44 9.66 20.08
N TYR A 211 4.89 8.47 19.88
CA TYR A 211 3.88 8.23 18.85
C TYR A 211 2.74 7.29 19.29
N GLY A 212 2.73 6.81 20.54
CA GLY A 212 1.55 6.22 21.20
C GLY A 212 0.85 5.06 20.47
N GLY A 213 1.59 4.20 19.76
CA GLY A 213 0.98 3.12 18.97
C GLY A 213 0.39 3.56 17.63
N LEU A 214 0.34 4.86 17.34
CA LEU A 214 0.11 5.41 15.99
C LEU A 214 1.35 5.32 15.09
N ASN A 215 2.37 4.62 15.58
CA ASN A 215 3.69 4.49 15.00
C ASN A 215 3.91 3.19 14.24
N GLY A 216 2.83 2.63 13.68
CA GLY A 216 2.89 1.37 12.94
C GLY A 216 4.14 1.28 12.05
N PRO A 217 4.69 0.07 11.85
CA PRO A 217 6.09 -0.23 11.47
C PRO A 217 6.58 0.34 10.12
N LEU A 218 5.81 1.18 9.46
CA LEU A 218 6.11 1.80 8.20
C LEU A 218 5.99 3.33 8.36
N LEU A 219 7.13 3.98 8.18
CA LEU A 219 7.35 5.41 7.97
C LEU A 219 6.58 5.92 6.72
N GLY A 220 5.26 5.71 6.68
CA GLY A 220 4.40 5.88 5.52
C GLY A 220 3.19 6.76 5.78
N SER A 221 2.47 7.13 4.72
CA SER A 221 1.31 8.03 4.77
C SER A 221 0.05 7.32 5.29
N GLY A 222 -0.03 7.09 6.61
CA GLY A 222 -1.16 6.41 7.25
C GLY A 222 -2.35 7.32 7.58
N LEU A 223 -3.56 6.76 7.46
CA LEU A 223 -4.84 7.33 7.88
C LEU A 223 -5.48 6.44 8.93
N MET A 224 -6.21 7.05 9.87
CA MET A 224 -7.18 6.33 10.67
C MET A 224 -8.56 6.49 10.05
N VAL A 225 -9.26 5.39 9.83
CA VAL A 225 -10.57 5.38 9.15
C VAL A 225 -11.58 4.54 9.93
N ALA A 226 -12.83 4.99 9.90
CA ALA A 226 -13.98 4.15 10.26
C ALA A 226 -14.54 3.50 9.00
N VAL A 227 -14.87 2.21 9.08
CA VAL A 227 -15.62 1.50 8.03
C VAL A 227 -17.04 1.26 8.55
N PHE A 228 -18.05 1.61 7.76
CA PHE A 228 -19.46 1.46 8.15
C PHE A 228 -20.01 0.06 7.86
N LYS A 229 -20.94 -0.42 8.67
CA LYS A 229 -21.64 -1.69 8.51
C LYS A 229 -22.77 -1.56 7.48
N TYR A 230 -22.41 -1.29 6.23
CA TYR A 230 -23.35 -1.13 5.12
C TYR A 230 -22.82 -1.76 3.83
N ALA A 231 -23.67 -2.53 3.16
CA ALA A 231 -23.42 -3.04 1.82
C ALA A 231 -24.72 -3.01 1.01
N GLY A 232 -24.80 -2.13 0.02
CA GLY A 232 -26.06 -1.89 -0.68
C GLY A 232 -25.94 -0.88 -1.82
N PRO A 233 -27.06 -0.38 -2.35
CA PRO A 233 -27.05 0.70 -3.33
C PRO A 233 -26.41 1.97 -2.75
N ARG A 234 -26.10 2.93 -3.63
CA ARG A 234 -25.48 4.18 -3.21
C ARG A 234 -26.44 5.02 -2.34
N LEU A 235 -25.90 5.50 -1.23
CA LEU A 235 -26.55 6.39 -0.27
C LEU A 235 -26.10 7.84 -0.45
N GLN A 236 -26.92 8.78 0.03
CA GLN A 236 -26.54 10.17 0.20
C GLN A 236 -25.62 10.36 1.42
N PRO A 237 -24.78 11.41 1.47
CA PRO A 237 -23.84 11.65 2.58
C PRO A 237 -24.44 11.58 3.98
N GLU A 238 -25.65 12.10 4.16
CA GLU A 238 -26.35 12.13 5.45
C GLU A 238 -26.76 10.72 5.88
N GLU A 239 -27.19 9.88 4.94
CA GLU A 239 -27.54 8.48 5.17
C GLU A 239 -26.30 7.63 5.46
N ILE A 240 -25.16 7.96 4.84
CA ILE A 240 -23.86 7.33 5.12
C ILE A 240 -23.44 7.64 6.56
N ALA A 241 -23.49 8.91 6.97
CA ALA A 241 -23.07 9.34 8.30
C ALA A 241 -23.92 8.73 9.43
N ALA A 242 -25.16 8.34 9.13
CA ALA A 242 -26.05 7.65 10.07
C ALA A 242 -25.78 6.13 10.17
N GLN A 243 -24.92 5.55 9.32
CA GLN A 243 -24.64 4.11 9.38
C GLN A 243 -23.81 3.77 10.61
N PRO A 244 -24.06 2.61 11.26
CA PRO A 244 -23.23 2.15 12.36
C PRO A 244 -21.82 1.83 11.88
N ILE A 245 -20.81 2.16 12.69
CA ILE A 245 -19.41 1.78 12.43
C ILE A 245 -19.28 0.26 12.63
N LEU A 246 -18.68 -0.42 11.65
CA LEU A 246 -18.30 -1.82 11.75
C LEU A 246 -16.99 -1.97 12.54
N TYR A 247 -15.96 -1.20 12.17
CA TYR A 247 -14.67 -1.18 12.85
C TYR A 247 -13.87 0.08 12.48
N VAL A 248 -12.89 0.41 13.32
CA VAL A 248 -11.90 1.48 13.08
C VAL A 248 -10.54 0.85 12.86
N THR A 249 -9.77 1.34 11.89
CA THR A 249 -8.43 0.78 11.60
C THR A 249 -7.46 1.83 11.06
N LEU A 250 -6.17 1.51 11.10
CA LEU A 250 -5.11 2.24 10.43
C LEU A 250 -4.88 1.63 9.03
N MET A 251 -4.85 2.48 8.02
CA MET A 251 -4.53 2.08 6.64
C MET A 251 -3.56 3.06 6.00
N MET A 252 -2.73 2.58 5.08
CA MET A 252 -1.99 3.44 4.16
C MET A 252 -2.97 4.21 3.26
N HIS A 253 -2.66 5.47 2.96
CA HIS A 253 -3.59 6.37 2.27
C HIS A 253 -3.85 6.00 0.80
N ASP A 254 -3.14 5.04 0.22
CA ASP A 254 -3.08 4.77 -1.21
C ASP A 254 -4.47 4.52 -1.82
N ASN A 255 -5.37 3.81 -1.13
CA ASN A 255 -6.72 3.60 -1.66
C ASN A 255 -7.48 4.92 -1.87
N ILE A 256 -7.25 5.92 -1.02
CA ILE A 256 -7.87 7.24 -1.13
C ILE A 256 -7.07 8.13 -2.08
N TYR A 257 -5.77 8.26 -1.84
CA TYR A 257 -4.87 9.16 -2.56
C TYR A 257 -4.85 8.86 -4.07
N GLU A 258 -4.90 7.58 -4.46
CA GLU A 258 -4.94 7.16 -5.86
C GLU A 258 -6.36 7.15 -6.46
N GLY A 259 -7.37 7.48 -5.65
CA GLY A 259 -8.78 7.54 -6.06
C GLY A 259 -9.41 6.17 -6.32
N LYS A 260 -8.86 5.09 -5.75
CA LYS A 260 -9.46 3.73 -5.79
C LYS A 260 -10.78 3.71 -5.03
N PHE A 261 -10.85 4.44 -3.92
CA PHE A 261 -12.07 4.72 -3.17
C PHE A 261 -12.43 6.20 -3.34
N PRO A 262 -13.44 6.53 -4.16
CA PRO A 262 -13.78 7.92 -4.44
C PRO A 262 -14.39 8.58 -3.20
N LEU A 263 -14.06 9.85 -2.99
CA LEU A 263 -14.71 10.69 -1.98
C LEU A 263 -16.12 11.05 -2.46
N VAL A 264 -17.11 10.89 -1.58
CA VAL A 264 -18.54 11.02 -1.92
C VAL A 264 -19.30 12.02 -1.05
N GLY A 265 -18.65 12.57 -0.02
CA GLY A 265 -19.27 13.53 0.87
C GLY A 265 -18.37 13.89 2.03
N LYS A 266 -18.92 14.66 2.98
CA LYS A 266 -18.22 15.03 4.21
C LYS A 266 -19.18 14.92 5.38
N ALA A 267 -18.67 14.49 6.52
CA ALA A 267 -19.35 14.53 7.80
C ALA A 267 -18.32 14.93 8.88
N PRO A 268 -18.72 15.67 9.93
CA PRO A 268 -17.81 15.95 11.04
C PRO A 268 -17.30 14.65 11.67
N VAL A 269 -16.07 14.69 12.17
CA VAL A 269 -15.52 13.63 13.02
C VAL A 269 -15.99 13.90 14.44
N LEU A 270 -16.58 12.89 15.08
CA LEU A 270 -17.08 12.98 16.44
C LEU A 270 -16.11 12.28 17.40
N PRO A 271 -15.92 12.80 18.64
CA PRO A 271 -15.06 12.20 19.66
C PRO A 271 -15.28 10.69 19.87
N GLU A 272 -16.54 10.27 19.90
CA GLU A 272 -16.95 8.88 20.11
C GLU A 272 -16.57 7.92 18.98
N GLU A 273 -16.20 8.44 17.81
CA GLU A 273 -15.74 7.62 16.67
C GLU A 273 -14.26 7.25 16.77
N LEU A 274 -13.50 7.91 17.64
CA LEU A 274 -12.06 7.66 17.81
C LEU A 274 -11.80 6.44 18.71
N ASP A 275 -12.02 5.25 18.15
CA ASP A 275 -11.58 3.99 18.75
C ASP A 275 -10.25 3.52 18.14
N PHE A 276 -9.15 3.97 18.75
CA PHE A 276 -7.80 3.66 18.30
C PHE A 276 -7.47 2.16 18.42
N PRO A 277 -6.65 1.62 17.49
CA PRO A 277 -6.04 0.30 17.65
C PRO A 277 -5.32 0.15 18.99
N GLU A 278 -5.41 -1.05 19.56
CA GLU A 278 -4.77 -1.41 20.83
C GLU A 278 -3.64 -2.42 20.61
N GLY A 279 -2.55 -2.30 21.35
CA GLY A 279 -1.53 -3.34 21.32
C GLY A 279 -0.40 -3.09 22.30
N VAL A 280 0.61 -3.95 22.23
CA VAL A 280 1.83 -3.82 23.03
C VAL A 280 3.01 -3.38 22.18
N SER A 281 3.90 -2.61 22.79
CA SER A 281 5.17 -2.19 22.20
C SER A 281 6.32 -2.43 23.16
N GLN A 282 7.56 -2.30 22.66
CA GLN A 282 8.77 -2.40 23.47
C GLN A 282 9.74 -1.27 23.13
N THR A 283 10.45 -0.79 24.13
CA THR A 283 11.57 0.15 23.98
C THR A 283 12.83 -0.39 24.66
N SER A 284 13.96 -0.26 23.98
CA SER A 284 15.27 -0.61 24.51
C SER A 284 15.88 0.59 25.24
N VAL A 285 16.12 0.47 26.54
CA VAL A 285 16.70 1.53 27.38
C VAL A 285 18.11 1.10 27.81
N GLY A 286 19.11 1.43 27.00
CA GLY A 286 20.52 1.06 27.25
C GLY A 286 20.83 -0.41 26.95
N LYS A 287 21.99 -0.90 27.40
CA LYS A 287 22.43 -2.28 27.15
C LYS A 287 21.59 -3.26 27.98
N ASN A 288 20.76 -4.05 27.32
CA ASN A 288 19.99 -5.20 27.84
C ASN A 288 18.77 -4.90 28.73
N LYS A 289 18.23 -3.68 28.74
CA LYS A 289 16.95 -3.40 29.42
C LYS A 289 15.87 -3.09 28.39
N VAL A 290 14.82 -3.90 28.37
CA VAL A 290 13.62 -3.69 27.57
C VAL A 290 12.50 -3.26 28.51
N ILE A 291 11.76 -2.24 28.11
CA ILE A 291 10.52 -1.83 28.78
C ILE A 291 9.39 -2.04 27.80
N TYR A 292 8.31 -2.64 28.27
CA TYR A 292 7.12 -2.87 27.47
C TYR A 292 6.01 -1.90 27.86
N HIS A 293 5.14 -1.61 26.89
CA HIS A 293 4.03 -0.69 27.06
C HIS A 293 2.76 -1.27 26.44
N PHE A 294 1.62 -0.97 27.05
CA PHE A 294 0.32 -0.98 26.40
C PHE A 294 0.12 0.37 25.72
N GLU A 295 -0.41 0.35 24.50
CA GLU A 295 -0.64 1.52 23.67
C GLU A 295 -2.05 1.52 23.09
N LYS A 296 -2.64 2.72 23.04
CA LYS A 296 -3.89 3.02 22.35
C LYS A 296 -3.92 4.51 22.03
N GLY A 297 -3.65 4.90 20.78
CA GLY A 297 -3.73 6.30 20.34
C GLY A 297 -2.80 7.28 21.08
N GLY A 298 -3.35 8.07 22.00
CA GLY A 298 -2.60 8.99 22.85
C GLY A 298 -2.29 8.46 24.25
N ILE A 299 -2.49 7.16 24.50
CA ILE A 299 -2.26 6.49 25.78
C ILE A 299 -1.05 5.56 25.65
N CYS A 300 -0.09 5.71 26.57
CA CYS A 300 1.03 4.80 26.72
C CYS A 300 1.21 4.46 28.21
N VAL A 301 1.07 3.18 28.56
CA VAL A 301 1.16 2.72 29.95
C VAL A 301 2.20 1.62 30.05
N ARG A 302 3.14 1.76 30.99
CA ARG A 302 4.14 0.72 31.24
C ARG A 302 3.46 -0.59 31.65
N LEU A 303 3.83 -1.67 30.96
CA LEU A 303 3.25 -2.99 31.12
C LEU A 303 4.34 -3.97 31.58
N PRO A 304 4.29 -4.49 32.81
CA PRO A 304 5.15 -5.58 33.22
C PRO A 304 4.80 -6.85 32.43
N MET A 305 5.74 -7.32 31.61
CA MET A 305 5.62 -8.56 30.84
C MET A 305 6.98 -9.20 30.56
N THR A 306 6.99 -10.51 30.31
CA THR A 306 8.16 -11.25 29.84
C THR A 306 8.34 -11.08 28.33
N LYS A 307 9.49 -11.53 27.81
CA LYS A 307 9.76 -11.51 26.36
C LYS A 307 8.84 -12.48 25.61
N GLU A 308 8.53 -13.61 26.23
CA GLU A 308 7.66 -14.64 25.69
C GLU A 308 6.23 -14.12 25.60
N GLU A 309 5.72 -13.53 26.69
CA GLU A 309 4.40 -12.85 26.69
C GLU A 309 4.34 -11.76 25.61
N TYR A 310 5.41 -10.96 25.47
CA TYR A 310 5.47 -9.92 24.43
C TYR A 310 5.45 -10.53 23.04
N SER A 311 6.14 -11.64 22.80
CA SER A 311 6.17 -12.32 21.50
C SER A 311 4.77 -12.74 21.05
N ASP A 312 3.94 -13.19 21.98
CA ASP A 312 2.60 -13.73 21.71
C ASP A 312 1.49 -12.67 21.76
N ALA A 313 1.76 -11.52 22.37
CA ALA A 313 0.77 -10.43 22.46
C ALA A 313 0.53 -9.71 21.12
N PRO A 314 -0.68 -9.24 20.81
CA PRO A 314 -0.96 -8.44 19.62
C PRO A 314 -0.19 -7.11 19.59
N LYS A 315 0.34 -6.75 18.43
CA LYS A 315 1.00 -5.46 18.17
C LYS A 315 0.11 -4.60 17.28
N ILE A 316 0.23 -3.29 17.41
CA ILE A 316 -0.50 -2.38 16.51
C ILE A 316 0.12 -2.46 15.11
N GLY A 317 -0.71 -2.88 14.14
CA GLY A 317 -0.37 -2.90 12.73
C GLY A 317 -0.98 -1.71 11.97
N CYS A 318 -0.50 -1.51 10.74
CA CYS A 318 -1.15 -0.65 9.75
C CYS A 318 -1.41 -1.48 8.50
N ALA A 319 -2.64 -1.46 8.00
CA ALA A 319 -2.97 -2.16 6.77
C ALA A 319 -2.40 -1.44 5.55
N PHE A 320 -1.93 -2.18 4.54
CA PHE A 320 -1.52 -1.58 3.25
C PHE A 320 -2.70 -0.99 2.45
N GLY A 321 -3.93 -1.24 2.90
CA GLY A 321 -5.17 -0.74 2.34
C GLY A 321 -6.36 -1.55 2.85
N LEU A 322 -7.56 -1.18 2.45
CA LEU A 322 -8.77 -1.94 2.73
C LEU A 322 -9.02 -2.97 1.63
N ASP A 323 -9.42 -4.18 2.02
CA ASP A 323 -9.83 -5.25 1.11
C ASP A 323 -11.37 -5.30 1.02
N PRO A 324 -11.98 -4.85 -0.10
CA PRO A 324 -13.44 -4.85 -0.25
C PRO A 324 -14.08 -6.24 -0.10
N LYS A 325 -13.40 -7.32 -0.51
CA LYS A 325 -13.96 -8.67 -0.41
C LYS A 325 -14.06 -9.12 1.04
N ARG A 326 -13.04 -8.83 1.85
CA ARG A 326 -13.03 -9.17 3.28
C ARG A 326 -14.00 -8.30 4.07
N ILE A 327 -14.07 -7.01 3.76
CA ILE A 327 -15.06 -6.10 4.37
C ILE A 327 -16.48 -6.59 4.10
N LEU A 328 -16.81 -6.97 2.86
CA LEU A 328 -18.14 -7.48 2.53
C LEU A 328 -18.49 -8.76 3.33
N LYS A 329 -17.53 -9.66 3.55
CA LYS A 329 -17.73 -10.85 4.39
C LYS A 329 -17.98 -10.46 5.85
N ALA A 330 -17.21 -9.52 6.39
CA ALA A 330 -17.39 -9.02 7.75
C ALA A 330 -18.75 -8.34 7.95
N ILE A 331 -19.20 -7.51 7.00
CA ILE A 331 -20.55 -6.89 7.01
C ILE A 331 -21.65 -7.97 7.04
N ARG A 332 -21.43 -9.10 6.37
CA ARG A 332 -22.33 -10.26 6.33
C ARG A 332 -22.24 -11.16 7.57
N GLY A 333 -21.47 -10.78 8.58
CA GLY A 333 -21.39 -11.49 9.86
C GLY A 333 -20.26 -12.51 9.99
N ASP A 334 -19.26 -12.50 9.10
CA ASP A 334 -18.07 -13.35 9.27
C ASP A 334 -17.14 -12.77 10.34
N GLU A 335 -17.34 -13.19 11.60
CA GLU A 335 -16.58 -12.72 12.76
C GLU A 335 -15.08 -13.04 12.66
N LYS A 336 -14.73 -14.18 12.08
CA LYS A 336 -13.32 -14.55 11.88
C LYS A 336 -12.64 -13.55 10.95
N VAL A 337 -13.30 -13.18 9.85
CA VAL A 337 -12.76 -12.16 8.93
C VAL A 337 -12.72 -10.79 9.59
N LEU A 338 -13.74 -10.41 10.37
CA LEU A 338 -13.74 -9.15 11.11
C LEU A 338 -12.56 -9.05 12.09
N ASN A 339 -12.33 -10.09 12.89
CA ASN A 339 -11.21 -10.15 13.83
C ASN A 339 -9.86 -10.04 13.13
N GLN A 340 -9.72 -10.62 11.93
CA GLN A 340 -8.51 -10.50 11.12
C GLN A 340 -8.37 -9.14 10.41
N LEU A 341 -9.46 -8.38 10.22
CA LEU A 341 -9.40 -7.02 9.66
C LEU A 341 -8.97 -6.00 10.73
N ILE A 342 -9.43 -6.20 11.97
CA ILE A 342 -9.01 -5.40 13.13
C ILE A 342 -7.57 -5.77 13.50
N SER A 343 -7.29 -7.08 13.65
CA SER A 343 -5.96 -7.66 13.85
C SER A 343 -5.12 -6.98 14.94
N ASP A 344 -5.76 -6.52 16.00
CA ASP A 344 -5.11 -5.87 17.14
C ASP A 344 -5.68 -6.40 18.47
N LEU A 345 -5.22 -5.84 19.59
CA LEU A 345 -5.58 -6.32 20.92
C LEU A 345 -7.10 -6.24 21.20
N ARG A 346 -7.87 -5.39 20.50
CA ARG A 346 -9.34 -5.28 20.68
C ARG A 346 -10.08 -6.59 20.43
N CYS A 347 -9.56 -7.44 19.56
CA CYS A 347 -10.16 -8.73 19.20
C CYS A 347 -9.44 -9.94 19.82
N SER A 348 -8.48 -9.71 20.73
CA SER A 348 -7.68 -10.78 21.33
C SER A 348 -8.26 -11.23 22.67
N GLU A 349 -8.17 -12.53 22.94
CA GLU A 349 -8.51 -13.11 24.24
C GLU A 349 -7.61 -12.55 25.37
N GLN A 350 -6.42 -12.05 25.04
CA GLN A 350 -5.47 -11.45 25.99
C GLN A 350 -5.86 -10.03 26.42
N ARG A 351 -6.86 -9.40 25.78
CA ARG A 351 -7.21 -7.99 26.02
C ARG A 351 -7.53 -7.71 27.48
N ALA A 352 -8.39 -8.52 28.08
CA ALA A 352 -8.86 -8.30 29.45
C ALA A 352 -7.71 -8.36 30.46
N GLU A 353 -6.82 -9.34 30.30
CA GLU A 353 -5.65 -9.50 31.16
C GLU A 353 -4.68 -8.33 31.02
N ILE A 354 -4.33 -7.95 29.78
CA ILE A 354 -3.41 -6.84 29.52
C ILE A 354 -3.96 -5.51 30.07
N LEU A 355 -5.24 -5.22 29.84
CA LEU A 355 -5.88 -4.03 30.39
C LEU A 355 -5.89 -4.06 31.93
N SER A 356 -6.18 -5.21 32.54
CA SER A 356 -6.16 -5.35 34.00
C SER A 356 -4.77 -5.10 34.59
N ARG A 357 -3.69 -5.57 33.95
CA ARG A 357 -2.31 -5.28 34.37
C ARG A 357 -1.98 -3.79 34.29
N CYS A 358 -2.61 -3.09 33.34
CA CYS A 358 -2.55 -1.64 33.23
C CYS A 358 -3.52 -0.93 34.18
N GLY A 359 -4.39 -1.62 34.93
CA GLY A 359 -5.43 -1.01 35.77
C GLY A 359 -6.57 -0.35 34.97
N LEU A 360 -6.84 -0.84 33.77
CA LEU A 360 -7.93 -0.45 32.87
C LEU A 360 -8.97 -1.58 32.78
N LYS A 361 -10.18 -1.26 32.30
CA LYS A 361 -11.26 -2.24 32.10
C LYS A 361 -11.63 -2.36 30.62
N PRO A 362 -12.03 -3.56 30.13
CA PRO A 362 -12.40 -3.77 28.73
C PRO A 362 -13.55 -2.90 28.21
N GLU A 363 -14.47 -2.49 29.09
CA GLU A 363 -15.67 -1.74 28.76
C GLU A 363 -15.42 -0.23 28.64
N MET A 364 -14.25 0.24 29.06
CA MET A 364 -13.89 1.65 28.97
C MET A 364 -13.77 2.07 27.51
N SER A 365 -14.37 3.21 27.18
CA SER A 365 -14.09 3.97 25.98
C SER A 365 -12.65 4.51 26.00
N TYR A 366 -12.15 4.89 24.83
CA TYR A 366 -10.85 5.55 24.73
C TYR A 366 -10.77 6.81 25.62
N ALA A 367 -11.83 7.63 25.63
CA ALA A 367 -11.88 8.85 26.44
C ALA A 367 -11.73 8.56 27.94
N GLU A 368 -12.40 7.51 28.45
CA GLU A 368 -12.28 7.09 29.85
C GLU A 368 -10.86 6.58 30.17
N MET A 369 -10.28 5.77 29.27
CA MET A 369 -8.90 5.29 29.45
C MET A 369 -7.90 6.46 29.47
N ALA A 370 -8.07 7.44 28.56
CA ALA A 370 -7.19 8.61 28.46
C ALA A 370 -7.29 9.50 29.70
N ALA A 371 -8.50 9.73 30.20
CA ALA A 371 -8.73 10.48 31.43
C ALA A 371 -8.09 9.78 32.65
N GLN A 372 -8.15 8.45 32.72
CA GLN A 372 -7.59 7.70 33.85
C GLN A 372 -6.07 7.59 33.82
N LYS A 373 -5.45 7.48 32.63
CA LYS A 373 -4.01 7.18 32.50
C LYS A 373 -3.15 8.38 32.11
N GLY A 374 -3.76 9.51 31.81
CA GLY A 374 -3.05 10.66 31.28
C GLY A 374 -2.67 10.38 29.82
N GLY A 375 -3.63 10.61 28.93
CA GLY A 375 -3.43 10.56 27.48
C GLY A 375 -4.09 11.73 26.78
N ILE A 376 -3.92 11.81 25.47
CA ILE A 376 -4.52 12.87 24.65
C ILE A 376 -6.03 12.59 24.48
N PRO A 377 -6.92 13.52 24.86
CA PRO A 377 -8.37 13.33 24.70
C PRO A 377 -8.78 13.33 23.21
N PRO A 378 -9.88 12.65 22.83
CA PRO A 378 -10.37 12.62 21.45
C PRO A 378 -10.50 14.01 20.80
N GLU A 379 -10.99 14.99 21.55
CA GLU A 379 -11.24 16.36 21.09
C GLU A 379 -9.95 17.04 20.64
N ALA A 380 -8.85 16.82 21.36
CA ALA A 380 -7.55 17.37 21.02
C ALA A 380 -7.00 16.77 19.70
N PHE A 381 -7.24 15.48 19.44
CA PHE A 381 -6.89 14.87 18.15
C PHE A 381 -7.66 15.50 16.99
N ILE A 382 -8.95 15.77 17.19
CA ILE A 382 -9.82 16.38 16.18
C ILE A 382 -9.37 17.82 15.92
N GLU A 383 -9.15 18.60 16.97
CA GLU A 383 -8.69 20.00 16.87
C GLU A 383 -7.34 20.09 16.15
N ALA A 384 -6.35 19.31 16.57
CA ALA A 384 -5.03 19.28 15.92
C ALA A 384 -5.13 18.88 14.44
N SER A 385 -6.04 17.96 14.11
CA SER A 385 -6.26 17.52 12.73
C SER A 385 -6.89 18.58 11.84
N GLN A 386 -7.67 19.51 12.40
CA GLN A 386 -8.28 20.62 11.65
C GLN A 386 -7.27 21.73 11.31
N GLN A 387 -6.11 21.75 11.98
CA GLN A 387 -5.06 22.74 11.79
C GLN A 387 -4.01 22.32 10.72
N LEU A 388 -4.16 21.12 10.13
CA LEU A 388 -3.24 20.47 9.16
C LEU A 388 -3.72 20.51 7.70
#